data_AF-A0AAD5ELU7-F1
#
_entry.id   AF-A0AAD5ELU7-F1
#
_cell.length_a   1.000
_cell.length_b   1.000
_cell.length_c   1.000
_cell.angle_alpha   90.00
_cell.angle_beta   90.00
_cell.angle_gamma   90.00
#
_symmetry.space_group_name_H-M   'P 1'
#
loop_
_entity.id
_entity.type
_entity.pdbx_description
1 polymer ?
#
loop_
_entity_poly.entity_id
_entity_poly.type
_entity_poly.pdbx_seq_one_letter_code
_entity_poly.pdbx_strand_id
1 'polypeptide(L)'
;MSPESRRQAFCGLYSRAEIPHICLDEDESVSNDAGVTFDVDSIVAFPGNLAVAKRGIRWSPTRMTVSDLQSDLHLRPIPVIYLDTNGKQHQVHRPVNQIPHYTFGRVVGFEDVSLYFLFPNLYREEQTCSKLRYEDFRLWMDGILLPAIYQCYSTAHVQHYLSSYDHSCYNSTARGVETLSRRVHAVAREQQLVYFLPPEALADVWADILATV
;
A
#
# COMPACT_ATOMS: atom_id res chain seq x y z
N MET A 1 -44.41 -1.48 -11.66
CA MET A 1 -44.44 -2.31 -10.43
C MET A 1 -45.29 -1.62 -9.38
N SER A 2 -46.27 -2.30 -8.80
CA SER A 2 -47.12 -1.75 -7.75
C SER A 2 -46.32 -1.56 -6.44
N PRO A 3 -46.79 -0.72 -5.51
CA PRO A 3 -46.13 -0.52 -4.21
C PRO A 3 -45.95 -1.82 -3.41
N GLU A 4 -46.91 -2.74 -3.51
CA GLU A 4 -46.86 -4.05 -2.84
C GLU A 4 -45.76 -4.95 -3.43
N SER A 5 -45.62 -4.99 -4.76
CA SER A 5 -44.55 -5.76 -5.40
C SER A 5 -43.17 -5.23 -5.03
N ARG A 6 -43.03 -3.93 -4.75
CA ARG A 6 -41.76 -3.35 -4.28
C ARG A 6 -41.46 -3.74 -2.83
N ARG A 7 -42.45 -3.67 -1.94
CA ARG A 7 -42.28 -4.11 -0.54
C ARG A 7 -41.91 -5.57 -0.43
N GLN A 8 -42.52 -6.43 -1.26
CA GLN A 8 -42.21 -7.85 -1.28
C GLN A 8 -40.78 -8.10 -1.76
N ALA A 9 -40.37 -7.47 -2.87
CA ALA A 9 -39.05 -7.65 -3.44
C ALA A 9 -37.92 -7.13 -2.54
N PHE A 10 -38.14 -6.01 -1.84
CA PHE A 10 -37.09 -5.35 -1.07
C PHE A 10 -37.12 -5.62 0.43
N CYS A 11 -38.25 -6.06 0.99
CA CYS A 11 -38.38 -6.29 2.43
C CYS A 11 -38.71 -7.74 2.80
N GLY A 12 -38.99 -8.63 1.84
CA GLY A 12 -39.25 -10.06 2.10
C GLY A 12 -40.53 -10.35 2.88
N LEU A 13 -41.36 -9.34 3.15
CA LEU A 13 -42.58 -9.47 3.95
C LEU A 13 -43.73 -9.95 3.06
N TYR A 14 -44.10 -11.21 3.22
CA TYR A 14 -45.39 -11.72 2.74
C TYR A 14 -46.50 -11.26 3.70
N SER A 15 -47.65 -10.88 3.17
CA SER A 15 -48.89 -10.83 3.94
C SER A 15 -49.30 -12.24 4.31
N ARG A 16 -48.66 -12.84 5.32
CA ARG A 16 -49.06 -14.14 5.88
C ARG A 16 -49.65 -13.88 7.27
N ALA A 17 -50.84 -14.40 7.50
CA ALA A 17 -51.65 -14.17 8.69
C ALA A 17 -51.07 -14.78 9.99
N GLU A 18 -49.93 -15.49 9.93
CA GLU A 18 -49.24 -16.01 11.10
C GLU A 18 -47.74 -15.70 10.98
N ILE A 19 -47.25 -14.94 11.95
CA ILE A 19 -45.84 -14.66 12.16
C ILE A 19 -45.26 -15.93 12.81
N PRO A 20 -44.21 -16.57 12.26
CA PRO A 20 -43.58 -17.69 12.93
C PRO A 20 -42.96 -17.19 14.23
N HIS A 21 -43.47 -17.66 15.37
CA HIS A 21 -42.90 -17.39 16.68
C HIS A 21 -41.70 -18.33 16.88
N ILE A 22 -40.50 -17.76 17.03
CA ILE A 22 -39.31 -18.50 17.45
C ILE A 22 -39.45 -18.71 18.96
N CYS A 23 -39.63 -19.96 19.38
CA CYS A 23 -39.65 -20.33 20.80
C CYS A 23 -38.22 -20.71 21.21
N LEU A 24 -37.55 -19.82 21.95
CA LEU A 24 -36.14 -20.01 22.35
C LEU A 24 -35.95 -21.11 23.41
N ASP A 25 -37.03 -21.63 24.00
CA ASP A 25 -37.00 -22.64 25.07
C ASP A 25 -36.99 -24.09 24.56
N GLU A 26 -37.34 -24.33 23.28
CA GLU A 26 -37.38 -25.67 22.66
C GLU A 26 -36.22 -25.94 21.69
N ASP A 27 -35.28 -25.01 21.54
CA ASP A 27 -34.07 -25.28 20.75
C ASP A 27 -33.26 -26.32 21.52
N GLU A 28 -33.24 -27.56 21.01
CA GLU A 28 -32.42 -28.64 21.53
C GLU A 28 -31.04 -28.08 21.85
N SER A 29 -30.50 -28.42 23.02
CA SER A 29 -29.13 -28.07 23.38
C SER A 29 -28.17 -28.80 22.43
N VAL A 30 -28.01 -28.26 21.22
CA VAL A 30 -26.96 -28.66 20.30
C VAL A 30 -25.69 -28.26 21.02
N SER A 31 -25.00 -29.25 21.59
CA SER A 31 -23.61 -29.09 21.99
C SER A 31 -22.78 -28.94 20.72
N ASN A 32 -22.94 -27.82 20.03
CA ASN A 32 -21.96 -27.37 19.07
C ASN A 32 -20.79 -26.91 19.93
N ASP A 33 -19.72 -27.70 19.95
CA ASP A 33 -18.39 -27.12 20.09
C ASP A 33 -18.36 -25.92 19.15
N ALA A 34 -18.42 -24.71 19.72
CA ALA A 34 -18.45 -23.50 18.93
C ALA A 34 -17.15 -23.48 18.12
N GLY A 35 -17.26 -23.86 16.85
CA GLY A 35 -16.11 -23.86 15.94
C GLY A 35 -15.48 -22.48 15.98
N VAL A 36 -14.19 -22.41 16.30
CA VAL A 36 -13.49 -21.13 16.34
C VAL A 36 -13.41 -20.61 14.91
N THR A 37 -14.18 -19.56 14.62
CA THR A 37 -14.09 -18.82 13.36
C THR A 37 -13.12 -17.67 13.54
N PHE A 38 -12.14 -17.56 12.64
CA PHE A 38 -11.21 -16.45 12.58
C PHE A 38 -11.66 -15.46 11.51
N ASP A 39 -11.79 -14.19 11.87
CA ASP A 39 -11.87 -13.10 10.90
C ASP A 39 -10.44 -12.64 10.58
N VAL A 40 -10.04 -12.76 9.31
CA VAL A 40 -8.71 -12.37 8.84
C VAL A 40 -8.86 -11.10 8.03
N ASP A 41 -8.55 -9.97 8.65
CA ASP A 41 -8.60 -8.64 8.04
C ASP A 41 -7.36 -8.34 7.17
N SER A 42 -6.24 -9.01 7.45
CA SER A 42 -4.96 -8.76 6.79
C SER A 42 -4.00 -9.94 6.88
N ILE A 43 -3.13 -10.06 5.88
CA ILE A 43 -1.99 -11.00 5.87
C ILE A 43 -0.74 -10.17 5.64
N VAL A 44 0.24 -10.31 6.54
CA VAL A 44 1.50 -9.55 6.50
C VAL A 44 2.69 -10.48 6.58
N ALA A 45 3.74 -10.16 5.83
CA ALA A 45 5.03 -10.83 5.90
C ALA A 45 6.17 -9.79 5.90
N PHE A 46 7.27 -10.15 6.54
CA PHE A 46 8.51 -9.36 6.58
C PHE A 46 9.61 -10.11 5.81
N PRO A 47 9.57 -10.12 4.47
CA PRO A 47 10.58 -10.81 3.69
C PRO A 47 11.94 -10.14 3.87
N GLY A 48 12.99 -10.93 4.06
CA GLY A 48 14.36 -10.41 4.16
C GLY A 48 14.98 -10.01 2.82
N ASN A 49 14.27 -10.20 1.69
CA ASN A 49 14.75 -9.91 0.34
C ASN A 49 13.59 -9.76 -0.67
N LEU A 50 13.76 -8.93 -1.71
CA LEU A 50 12.79 -8.72 -2.79
C LEU A 50 12.55 -9.96 -3.68
N ALA A 51 13.47 -10.92 -3.70
CA ALA A 51 13.36 -12.18 -4.45
C ALA A 51 12.23 -13.11 -3.99
N VAL A 52 11.47 -12.72 -2.95
CA VAL A 52 10.17 -13.32 -2.62
C VAL A 52 9.17 -13.16 -3.76
N ALA A 53 9.28 -12.10 -4.55
CA ALA A 53 8.44 -11.83 -5.71
C ALA A 53 8.92 -12.64 -6.94
N LYS A 54 8.68 -13.95 -6.92
CA LYS A 54 9.17 -14.91 -7.95
C LYS A 54 8.73 -14.64 -9.38
N ARG A 55 7.69 -13.81 -9.59
CA ARG A 55 7.18 -13.42 -10.90
C ARG A 55 7.47 -11.96 -11.25
N GLY A 56 8.22 -11.26 -10.40
CA GLY A 56 8.53 -9.84 -10.54
C GLY A 56 7.57 -8.95 -9.75
N ILE A 57 7.79 -7.64 -9.88
CA ILE A 57 7.09 -6.60 -9.12
C ILE A 57 6.56 -5.55 -10.09
N ARG A 58 5.32 -5.12 -9.89
CA ARG A 58 4.79 -3.88 -10.48
C ARG A 58 5.18 -2.71 -9.61
N TRP A 59 6.32 -2.10 -9.93
CA TRP A 59 6.96 -1.03 -9.18
C TRP A 59 6.30 0.33 -9.45
N SER A 60 6.03 1.07 -8.38
CA SER A 60 5.42 2.40 -8.38
C SER A 60 6.48 3.44 -8.01
N PRO A 61 7.04 4.20 -8.95
CA PRO A 61 8.18 5.09 -8.71
C PRO A 61 7.81 6.44 -8.10
N THR A 62 6.52 6.70 -7.87
CA THR A 62 6.01 7.96 -7.33
C THR A 62 5.45 7.78 -5.93
N ARG A 63 5.36 8.87 -5.15
CA ARG A 63 4.76 8.89 -3.80
C ARG A 63 3.23 8.89 -3.84
N MET A 64 2.65 7.89 -4.49
CA MET A 64 1.22 7.81 -4.71
C MET A 64 0.43 7.82 -3.39
N THR A 65 -0.55 8.72 -3.31
CA THR A 65 -1.54 8.84 -2.22
C THR A 65 -2.44 7.63 -2.06
N VAL A 66 -2.75 6.94 -3.17
CA VAL A 66 -3.89 6.00 -3.25
C VAL A 66 -3.55 4.61 -2.73
N SER A 67 -2.28 4.30 -2.49
CA SER A 67 -1.84 2.97 -2.03
C SER A 67 -1.07 3.01 -0.70
N ASP A 68 -1.10 4.16 -0.03
CA ASP A 68 -0.50 4.35 1.28
C ASP A 68 -1.19 3.45 2.33
N LEU A 69 -0.43 2.96 3.30
CA LEU A 69 -1.00 2.18 4.39
C LEU A 69 -1.73 3.12 5.34
N GLN A 70 -3.06 3.18 5.26
CA GLN A 70 -3.86 4.14 6.03
C GLN A 70 -4.37 3.60 7.37
N SER A 71 -4.66 2.30 7.45
CA SER A 71 -5.21 1.64 8.64
C SER A 71 -4.14 0.87 9.40
N ASP A 72 -4.34 0.72 10.70
CA ASP A 72 -3.52 -0.17 11.53
C ASP A 72 -3.69 -1.62 11.03
N LEU A 73 -2.60 -2.37 11.04
CA LEU A 73 -2.55 -3.80 10.70
C LEU A 73 -2.65 -4.68 11.95
N HIS A 74 -2.92 -4.08 13.13
CA HIS A 74 -2.98 -4.75 14.43
C HIS A 74 -1.70 -5.54 14.79
N LEU A 75 -0.58 -5.11 14.20
CA LEU A 75 0.75 -5.65 14.49
C LEU A 75 1.29 -5.02 15.76
N ARG A 76 2.28 -5.67 16.38
CA ARG A 76 3.00 -5.06 17.50
C ARG A 76 3.66 -3.75 17.01
N PRO A 77 3.45 -2.63 17.71
CA PRO A 77 4.09 -1.36 17.37
C PRO A 77 5.62 -1.46 17.27
N ILE A 78 6.19 -0.88 16.22
CA ILE A 78 7.63 -0.90 15.93
C ILE A 78 8.29 0.32 16.59
N PRO A 79 9.49 0.18 17.19
CA PRO A 79 10.23 1.32 17.73
C PRO A 79 10.67 2.26 16.60
N VAL A 80 10.43 3.56 16.80
CA VAL A 80 10.91 4.65 15.95
C VAL A 80 11.78 5.59 16.78
N ILE A 81 12.75 6.22 16.13
CA ILE A 81 13.68 7.16 16.74
C ILE A 81 13.54 8.51 16.04
N TYR A 82 13.44 9.59 16.80
CA TYR A 82 13.38 10.95 16.27
C TYR A 82 14.08 11.95 17.18
N LEU A 83 14.41 13.12 16.62
CA LEU A 83 14.92 14.27 17.35
C LEU A 83 13.78 15.27 17.55
N ASP A 84 13.60 15.77 18.77
CA ASP A 84 12.66 16.87 19.02
C ASP A 84 13.22 18.22 18.56
N THR A 85 12.43 19.28 18.72
CA THR A 85 12.81 20.65 18.35
C THR A 85 14.04 21.17 19.10
N ASN A 86 14.41 20.56 20.22
CA ASN A 86 15.59 20.91 21.03
C ASN A 86 16.79 20.01 20.70
N GLY A 87 16.68 19.11 19.72
CA GLY A 87 17.72 18.17 19.33
C GLY A 87 17.87 16.98 20.28
N LYS A 88 16.92 16.75 21.19
CA LYS A 88 16.94 15.58 22.08
C LYS A 88 16.35 14.38 21.35
N GLN A 89 17.05 13.25 21.44
CA GLN A 89 16.60 11.98 20.88
C GLN A 89 15.51 11.35 21.75
N HIS A 90 14.47 10.87 21.09
CA HIS A 90 13.37 10.11 21.69
C HIS A 90 13.19 8.78 20.95
N GLN A 91 12.78 7.76 21.71
CA GLN A 91 12.41 6.46 21.17
C GLN A 91 10.97 6.17 21.62
N VAL A 92 10.08 5.97 20.65
CA VAL A 92 8.66 5.68 20.89
C VAL A 92 8.22 4.51 20.01
N HIS A 93 7.11 3.87 20.37
CA HIS A 93 6.54 2.79 19.57
C HIS A 93 5.37 3.31 18.74
N ARG A 94 5.32 2.95 17.45
CA ARG A 94 4.27 3.37 16.52
C ARG A 94 3.69 2.19 15.72
N PRO A 95 2.38 2.19 15.44
CA PRO A 95 1.79 1.23 14.51
C PRO A 95 2.33 1.47 13.09
N VAL A 96 2.33 0.42 12.26
CA VAL A 96 3.02 0.43 10.95
C VAL A 96 2.53 1.54 10.02
N ASN A 97 1.23 1.82 10.03
CA ASN A 97 0.61 2.89 9.23
C ASN A 97 1.01 4.31 9.66
N GLN A 98 1.65 4.49 10.82
CA GLN A 98 2.17 5.78 11.28
C GLN A 98 3.67 5.93 11.06
N ILE A 99 4.35 4.87 10.60
CA ILE A 99 5.79 4.90 10.32
C ILE A 99 5.98 5.42 8.90
N PRO A 100 6.97 6.29 8.65
CA PRO A 100 7.28 6.75 7.30
C PRO A 100 7.52 5.57 6.37
N HIS A 101 6.81 5.51 5.25
CA HIS A 101 6.93 4.41 4.33
C HIS A 101 6.77 4.82 2.88
N TYR A 102 7.23 3.92 2.02
CA TYR A 102 7.11 4.01 0.58
C TYR A 102 6.43 2.74 0.06
N THR A 103 5.33 2.91 -0.66
CA THR A 103 4.68 1.82 -1.39
C THR A 103 5.50 1.47 -2.62
N PHE A 104 6.37 0.47 -2.49
CA PHE A 104 7.26 0.07 -3.57
C PHE A 104 6.49 -0.46 -4.78
N GLY A 105 5.46 -1.28 -4.56
CA GLY A 105 4.71 -1.85 -5.67
C GLY A 105 3.84 -3.03 -5.28
N ARG A 106 3.45 -3.82 -6.27
CA ARG A 106 2.64 -5.04 -6.08
C ARG A 106 3.33 -6.27 -6.62
N VAL A 107 3.12 -7.41 -5.96
CA VAL A 107 3.71 -8.69 -6.37
C VAL A 107 2.98 -9.21 -7.62
N VAL A 108 3.72 -9.55 -8.67
CA VAL A 108 3.11 -10.12 -9.88
C VAL A 108 2.57 -11.52 -9.58
N GLY A 109 1.33 -11.78 -9.98
CA GLY A 109 0.60 -13.01 -9.65
C GLY A 109 -0.14 -12.97 -8.31
N PHE A 110 0.08 -11.93 -7.50
CA PHE A 110 -0.64 -11.67 -6.25
C PHE A 110 -0.89 -10.15 -6.14
N GLU A 111 -1.76 -9.64 -7.01
CA GLU A 111 -1.89 -8.20 -7.26
C GLU A 111 -2.51 -7.43 -6.08
N ASP A 112 -3.14 -8.14 -5.15
CA ASP A 112 -3.65 -7.60 -3.88
C ASP A 112 -2.55 -7.47 -2.81
N VAL A 113 -1.38 -8.06 -3.04
CA VAL A 113 -0.22 -7.96 -2.13
C VAL A 113 0.65 -6.77 -2.52
N SER A 114 0.57 -5.72 -1.71
CA SER A 114 1.44 -4.55 -1.80
C SER A 114 2.73 -4.76 -1.01
N LEU A 115 3.84 -4.26 -1.55
CA LEU A 115 5.15 -4.23 -0.92
C LEU A 115 5.45 -2.81 -0.44
N TYR A 116 5.91 -2.71 0.81
CA TYR A 116 6.23 -1.45 1.48
C TYR A 116 7.67 -1.46 2.00
N PHE A 117 8.38 -0.35 1.83
CA PHE A 117 9.60 -0.07 2.59
C PHE A 117 9.25 0.86 3.75
N LEU A 118 9.64 0.46 4.97
CA LEU A 118 9.44 1.22 6.20
C LEU A 118 10.74 1.92 6.59
N PHE A 119 10.63 3.15 7.10
CA PHE A 119 11.77 3.98 7.51
C PHE A 119 11.59 4.49 8.95
N PRO A 120 11.78 3.63 9.98
CA PRO A 120 11.54 4.00 11.38
C PRO A 120 12.34 5.19 11.90
N ASN A 121 13.54 5.41 11.34
CA ASN A 121 14.43 6.51 11.75
C ASN A 121 14.20 7.81 10.98
N LEU A 122 13.24 7.85 10.06
CA LEU A 122 12.76 9.07 9.41
C LEU A 122 11.48 9.61 10.05
N TYR A 123 11.03 9.00 11.17
CA TYR A 123 9.86 9.43 11.90
C TYR A 123 10.06 10.85 12.46
N ARG A 124 9.01 11.65 12.39
CA ARG A 124 8.98 13.03 12.87
C ARG A 124 7.63 13.27 13.53
N GLU A 125 7.65 13.71 14.78
CA GLU A 125 6.44 13.84 15.60
C GLU A 125 5.48 14.91 15.04
N GLU A 126 6.02 15.96 14.40
CA GLU A 126 5.23 17.03 13.80
C GLU A 126 4.51 16.61 12.51
N GLN A 127 4.83 15.44 11.94
CA GLN A 127 4.28 15.01 10.67
C GLN A 127 2.93 14.31 10.85
N THR A 128 1.91 14.80 10.15
CA THR A 128 0.54 14.28 10.24
C THR A 128 0.27 13.09 9.31
N CYS A 129 1.22 12.72 8.45
CA CYS A 129 1.08 11.60 7.53
C CYS A 129 2.34 10.72 7.53
N SER A 130 2.21 9.48 7.10
CA SER A 130 3.27 8.48 7.01
C SER A 130 4.11 8.57 5.73
N LYS A 131 3.96 9.62 4.93
CA LYS A 131 4.72 9.74 3.68
C LYS A 131 6.12 10.23 3.91
N LEU A 132 7.06 9.74 3.12
CA LEU A 132 8.38 10.37 3.04
C LEU A 132 8.26 11.82 2.54
N ARG A 133 9.03 12.72 3.15
CA ARG A 133 9.17 14.10 2.65
C ARG A 133 9.81 14.09 1.26
N TYR A 134 9.70 15.22 0.55
CA TYR A 134 10.16 15.31 -0.83
C TYR A 134 11.67 15.05 -0.91
N GLU A 135 12.43 15.63 0.01
CA GLU A 135 13.87 15.49 0.15
C GLU A 135 14.30 14.06 0.48
N ASP A 136 13.64 13.42 1.45
CA ASP A 136 13.96 12.04 1.86
C ASP A 136 13.68 11.05 0.73
N PHE A 137 12.54 11.22 0.05
CA PHE A 137 12.16 10.34 -1.05
C PHE A 137 13.03 10.56 -2.29
N ARG A 138 13.42 11.80 -2.58
CA ARG A 138 14.38 12.10 -3.65
C ARG A 138 15.72 11.43 -3.37
N LEU A 139 16.24 11.55 -2.14
CA LEU A 139 17.48 10.89 -1.73
C LEU A 139 17.37 9.36 -1.86
N TRP A 140 16.26 8.78 -1.40
CA TRP A 140 15.98 7.36 -1.54
C TRP A 140 15.98 6.91 -3.01
N MET A 141 15.26 7.63 -3.87
CA MET A 141 15.13 7.27 -5.29
C MET A 141 16.45 7.45 -6.04
N ASP A 142 17.03 8.64 -5.99
CA ASP A 142 18.19 9.01 -6.82
C ASP A 142 19.51 8.48 -6.25
N GLY A 143 19.61 8.34 -4.93
CA GLY A 143 20.83 7.93 -4.24
C GLY A 143 20.94 6.43 -3.96
N ILE A 144 19.81 5.71 -3.88
CA ILE A 144 19.79 4.31 -3.42
C ILE A 144 19.07 3.41 -4.43
N LEU A 145 17.76 3.62 -4.64
CA LEU A 145 16.93 2.64 -5.35
C LEU A 145 17.20 2.60 -6.86
N LEU A 146 17.21 3.75 -7.54
CA LEU A 146 17.47 3.78 -8.99
C LEU A 146 18.88 3.27 -9.29
N PRO A 147 19.96 3.75 -8.63
CA PRO A 147 21.30 3.19 -8.86
C PRO A 147 21.35 1.67 -8.74
N ALA A 148 20.76 1.07 -7.70
CA ALA A 148 20.69 -0.38 -7.53
C ALA A 148 19.97 -1.07 -8.70
N ILE A 149 18.81 -0.56 -9.12
CA ILE A 149 18.08 -1.10 -10.29
C ILE A 149 18.95 -1.01 -11.56
N TYR A 150 19.54 0.15 -11.83
CA TYR A 150 20.35 0.34 -13.05
C TYR A 150 21.65 -0.48 -13.04
N GLN A 151 22.18 -0.84 -11.87
CA GLN A 151 23.35 -1.71 -11.73
C GLN A 151 23.02 -3.19 -11.98
N CYS A 152 21.88 -3.68 -11.50
CA CYS A 152 21.55 -5.09 -11.59
C CYS A 152 20.86 -5.51 -12.89
N TYR A 153 20.21 -4.59 -13.62
CA TYR A 153 19.53 -4.89 -14.88
C TYR A 153 20.32 -4.42 -16.11
N SER A 154 20.14 -5.15 -17.23
CA SER A 154 20.73 -4.75 -18.51
C SER A 154 20.16 -3.42 -19.00
N THR A 155 20.97 -2.65 -19.76
CA THR A 155 20.54 -1.38 -20.37
C THR A 155 19.28 -1.54 -21.22
N ALA A 156 19.13 -2.67 -21.92
CA ALA A 156 17.95 -2.96 -22.73
C ALA A 156 16.67 -3.08 -21.90
N HIS A 157 16.76 -3.58 -20.66
CA HIS A 157 15.63 -3.66 -19.75
C HIS A 157 15.28 -2.28 -19.17
N VAL A 158 16.27 -1.52 -18.71
CA VAL A 158 16.03 -0.25 -17.98
C VAL A 158 15.89 0.98 -18.89
N GLN A 159 16.02 0.84 -20.21
CA GLN A 159 15.96 1.97 -21.16
C GLN A 159 14.69 2.82 -21.07
N HIS A 160 13.59 2.21 -20.60
CA HIS A 160 12.28 2.87 -20.46
C HIS A 160 11.96 3.24 -19.02
N TYR A 161 12.84 2.92 -18.07
CA TYR A 161 12.68 3.31 -16.67
C TYR A 161 13.03 4.78 -16.48
N LEU A 162 12.61 5.30 -15.34
CA LEU A 162 12.85 6.67 -14.94
C LEU A 162 14.31 6.84 -14.52
N SER A 163 14.94 7.88 -15.06
CA SER A 163 16.33 8.23 -14.76
C SER A 163 16.52 9.00 -13.45
N SER A 164 15.44 9.55 -12.87
CA SER A 164 15.47 10.26 -11.58
C SER A 164 14.07 10.43 -10.99
N TYR A 165 14.02 10.85 -9.72
CA TYR A 165 12.82 11.32 -9.05
C TYR A 165 12.15 12.47 -9.82
N ASP A 166 12.91 13.45 -10.30
CA ASP A 166 12.35 14.59 -11.03
C ASP A 166 11.71 14.10 -12.36
N HIS A 167 12.35 13.16 -13.07
CA HIS A 167 11.78 12.51 -14.25
C HIS A 167 10.44 11.80 -13.91
N SER A 168 10.35 11.15 -12.75
CA SER A 168 9.10 10.52 -12.27
C SER A 168 7.98 11.55 -12.08
N CYS A 169 8.30 12.70 -11.49
CA CYS A 169 7.34 13.78 -11.22
C CYS A 169 6.83 14.38 -12.52
N TYR A 170 7.73 14.69 -13.46
CA TYR A 170 7.36 15.25 -14.77
C TYR A 170 6.50 14.27 -15.57
N ASN A 171 6.87 12.99 -15.63
CA ASN A 171 6.06 11.99 -16.35
C ASN A 171 4.70 11.77 -15.71
N SER A 172 4.62 11.77 -14.37
CA SER A 172 3.33 11.59 -13.68
C SER A 172 2.38 12.77 -13.90
N THR A 173 2.90 13.99 -14.05
CA THR A 173 2.10 15.20 -14.26
C THR A 173 1.86 15.54 -15.74
N ALA A 174 2.65 14.93 -16.65
CA ALA A 174 2.65 15.21 -18.09
C ALA A 174 1.26 15.12 -18.72
N ARG A 175 0.51 14.03 -18.51
CA ARG A 175 -0.84 13.90 -19.09
C ARG A 175 -1.83 14.91 -18.51
N GLY A 176 -1.64 15.34 -17.26
CA GLY A 176 -2.42 16.43 -16.67
C GLY A 176 -2.19 17.74 -17.43
N VAL A 177 -0.92 18.07 -17.72
CA VAL A 177 -0.52 19.25 -18.50
C VAL A 177 -0.96 19.15 -19.97
N GLU A 178 -0.82 18.00 -20.61
CA GLU A 178 -1.24 17.77 -22.00
C GLU A 178 -2.76 17.86 -22.16
N THR A 179 -3.52 17.39 -21.17
CA THR A 179 -5.00 17.46 -21.18
C THR A 179 -5.51 18.88 -20.89
N LEU A 180 -4.80 19.67 -20.09
CA LEU A 180 -5.11 21.10 -19.88
C LEU A 180 -5.00 21.92 -21.17
N SER A 181 -4.11 21.54 -22.08
CA SER A 181 -4.05 22.11 -23.45
C SER A 181 -5.32 21.84 -24.27
N ARG A 182 -6.13 20.84 -23.88
CA ARG A 182 -7.44 20.50 -24.45
C ARG A 182 -8.58 20.89 -23.49
N ARG A 183 -8.76 22.17 -23.18
CA ARG A 183 -9.95 22.83 -22.57
C ARG A 183 -11.00 21.94 -21.85
N VAL A 184 -10.60 21.05 -20.94
CA VAL A 184 -11.52 20.20 -20.16
C VAL A 184 -10.92 19.98 -18.77
N HIS A 185 -11.49 20.70 -17.80
CA HIS A 185 -11.32 20.62 -16.34
C HIS A 185 -9.91 20.85 -15.73
N ALA A 186 -9.83 21.88 -14.88
CA ALA A 186 -8.63 22.39 -14.21
C ALA A 186 -8.22 21.61 -12.94
N VAL A 187 -8.24 20.28 -12.98
CA VAL A 187 -7.69 19.46 -11.89
C VAL A 187 -6.45 18.75 -12.42
N ALA A 188 -5.28 19.10 -11.86
CA ALA A 188 -4.03 18.41 -12.13
C ALA A 188 -4.20 16.93 -11.75
N ARG A 189 -4.30 16.06 -12.75
CA ARG A 189 -4.37 14.61 -12.57
C ARG A 189 -2.96 14.05 -12.68
N GLU A 190 -2.43 13.55 -11.57
CA GLU A 190 -1.21 12.73 -11.58
C GLU A 190 -1.54 11.33 -12.12
N GLN A 191 -0.77 10.87 -13.10
CA GLN A 191 -0.82 9.51 -13.59
C GLN A 191 -0.12 8.55 -12.65
N GLN A 192 -0.75 7.40 -12.44
CA GLN A 192 -0.09 6.24 -11.87
C GLN A 192 0.94 5.69 -12.85
N LEU A 193 2.21 5.95 -12.59
CA LEU A 193 3.31 5.30 -13.29
C LEU A 193 3.56 3.94 -12.64
N VAL A 194 3.66 2.89 -13.46
CA VAL A 194 3.97 1.53 -13.00
C VAL A 194 4.94 0.90 -13.98
N TYR A 195 6.04 0.35 -13.46
CA TYR A 195 7.06 -0.34 -14.24
C TYR A 195 7.16 -1.79 -13.77
N PHE A 196 7.39 -2.72 -14.69
CA PHE A 196 7.61 -4.11 -14.34
C PHE A 196 9.08 -4.33 -14.01
N LEU A 197 9.39 -4.74 -12.78
CA LEU A 197 10.70 -5.23 -12.37
C LEU A 197 10.73 -6.76 -12.50
N PRO A 198 11.53 -7.31 -13.43
CA PRO A 198 11.65 -8.75 -13.62
C PRO A 198 12.22 -9.48 -12.38
N PRO A 199 11.90 -10.76 -12.14
CA PRO A 199 12.33 -11.45 -10.92
C PRO A 199 13.84 -11.77 -10.85
N GLU A 200 14.52 -11.87 -11.99
CA GLU A 200 15.87 -12.44 -12.09
C GLU A 200 16.93 -11.70 -11.26
N ALA A 201 16.82 -10.39 -11.13
CA ALA A 201 17.82 -9.56 -10.45
C ALA A 201 17.31 -8.97 -9.12
N LEU A 202 16.10 -9.31 -8.67
CA LEU A 202 15.53 -8.74 -7.43
C LEU A 202 16.38 -9.05 -6.18
N ALA A 203 17.05 -10.21 -6.17
CA ALA A 203 17.95 -10.58 -5.08
C ALA A 203 19.14 -9.61 -4.98
N ASP A 204 19.74 -9.32 -6.13
CA ASP A 204 20.92 -8.46 -6.26
C ASP A 204 20.55 -7.00 -6.02
N VAL A 205 19.40 -6.54 -6.55
CA VAL A 205 18.89 -5.19 -6.27
C VAL A 205 18.74 -4.96 -4.76
N TRP A 206 18.22 -5.94 -4.03
CA TRP A 206 18.10 -5.82 -2.58
C TRP A 206 19.47 -5.83 -1.88
N ALA A 207 20.42 -6.63 -2.36
CA ALA A 207 21.78 -6.64 -1.84
C ALA A 207 22.49 -5.29 -2.05
N ASP A 208 22.36 -4.68 -3.22
CA ASP A 208 22.92 -3.36 -3.54
C ASP A 208 22.28 -2.24 -2.70
N ILE A 209 20.97 -2.30 -2.48
CA ILE A 209 20.27 -1.40 -1.53
C ILE A 209 20.90 -1.52 -0.14
N LEU A 210 21.03 -2.75 0.38
CA LEU A 210 21.59 -2.99 1.71
C LEU A 210 23.07 -2.59 1.82
N ALA A 211 23.84 -2.67 0.74
CA ALA A 211 25.23 -2.23 0.73
C ALA A 211 25.37 -0.70 0.78
N THR A 212 24.31 0.03 0.44
CA THR A 212 24.31 1.50 0.37
C THR A 212 23.80 2.16 1.66
N VAL A 213 22.96 1.47 2.45
CA VAL A 213 22.29 2.02 3.65
C VAL A 213 22.96 1.68 4.97
#